data_AF-A0A7I7WGP9-F1
#
_entry.id   AF-A0A7I7WGP9-F1
#
_cell.length_a   1.000
_cell.length_b   1.000
_cell.length_c   1.000
_cell.angle_alpha   90.00
_cell.angle_beta   90.00
_cell.angle_gamma   90.00
#
_symmetry.space_group_name_H-M   'P 1'
#
loop_
_entity.id
_entity.type
_entity.pdbx_description
1 polymer ?
#
loop_
_entity_poly.entity_id
_entity_poly.type
_entity_poly.pdbx_seq_one_letter_code
_entity_poly.pdbx_strand_id
1 'polypeptide(L)'
;MGSANRKPESFALIDTAVTVSGGLSHIWDTWAIVVAMVASQLRMTAKEASNSFTEIALATIHVVDHDVPDASRAADMVRLSTLDNEELTAELDGASDWLGAPTDELLLAALARTIARTLGEGIVPIDVASERGSLLDAVPVMCVTAAQASATDVLRGVHNALASASERTDDAMSEVYFNYLGQVPESSVPVPVQETPPGLGHALELRVYRTQGLVHVDWWYDTSYFEPYTIEELAEQFPRALYEMTTDALPAV
;
A
#
# COMPACT_ATOMS: atom_id res chain seq x y z
N MET A 1 43.94 -48.28 -15.49
CA MET A 1 43.11 -48.86 -14.40
C MET A 1 42.54 -47.71 -13.60
N GLY A 2 41.21 -47.66 -13.44
CA GLY A 2 40.51 -46.63 -12.66
C GLY A 2 39.45 -45.88 -13.46
N SER A 3 38.41 -46.59 -13.89
CA SER A 3 37.24 -46.02 -14.58
C SER A 3 36.37 -45.25 -13.59
N ALA A 4 35.96 -44.04 -13.98
CA ALA A 4 34.96 -43.24 -13.29
C ALA A 4 33.61 -43.95 -13.30
N ASN A 5 32.90 -43.93 -12.17
CA ASN A 5 31.49 -44.32 -12.07
C ASN A 5 30.70 -43.14 -11.52
N ARG A 6 30.09 -42.39 -12.45
CA ARG A 6 29.14 -41.31 -12.18
C ARG A 6 27.79 -41.98 -11.90
N LYS A 7 27.27 -41.89 -10.67
CA LYS A 7 25.86 -42.23 -10.39
C LYS A 7 24.97 -41.09 -10.88
N PRO A 8 23.93 -41.35 -11.70
CA PRO A 8 22.89 -40.36 -11.93
C PRO A 8 21.94 -40.34 -10.73
N GLU A 9 21.78 -39.19 -10.09
CA GLU A 9 20.67 -38.95 -9.18
C GLU A 9 19.39 -38.81 -10.02
N SER A 10 18.48 -39.75 -9.81
CA SER A 10 17.16 -39.78 -10.40
C SER A 10 16.28 -38.75 -9.70
N PHE A 11 16.11 -37.57 -10.29
CA PHE A 11 14.98 -36.71 -9.95
C PHE A 11 13.72 -37.34 -10.55
N ALA A 12 12.91 -37.96 -9.70
CA ALA A 12 11.57 -38.37 -10.08
C ALA A 12 10.73 -37.10 -10.29
N LEU A 13 10.46 -36.76 -11.55
CA LEU A 13 9.43 -35.80 -11.92
C LEU A 13 8.09 -36.48 -11.62
N ILE A 14 7.42 -36.10 -10.53
CA ILE A 14 6.04 -36.49 -10.30
C ILE A 14 5.18 -35.56 -11.16
N ASP A 15 4.98 -35.97 -12.39
CA ASP A 15 4.03 -35.38 -13.32
C ASP A 15 2.64 -35.99 -13.01
N THR A 16 2.04 -35.56 -11.90
CA THR A 16 0.68 -35.96 -11.55
C THR A 16 -0.27 -34.84 -11.95
N ALA A 17 -0.88 -34.98 -13.13
CA ALA A 17 -2.10 -34.25 -13.46
C ALA A 17 -3.19 -34.68 -12.48
N VAL A 18 -3.64 -33.76 -11.61
CA VAL A 18 -4.78 -33.99 -10.73
C VAL A 18 -6.06 -33.71 -11.52
N THR A 19 -6.80 -34.77 -11.84
CA THR A 19 -8.18 -34.66 -12.33
C THR A 19 -9.12 -34.51 -11.14
N VAL A 20 -9.61 -33.30 -10.88
CA VAL A 20 -10.69 -33.08 -9.91
C VAL A 20 -12.02 -33.45 -10.56
N SER A 21 -12.57 -34.60 -10.20
CA SER A 21 -13.93 -35.00 -10.59
C SER A 21 -14.93 -34.47 -9.56
N GLY A 22 -15.45 -33.26 -9.78
CA GLY A 22 -16.61 -32.74 -9.08
C GLY A 22 -17.89 -33.11 -9.84
N GLY A 23 -18.78 -33.86 -9.21
CA GLY A 23 -20.08 -34.24 -9.77
C GLY A 23 -20.99 -33.02 -9.99
N LEU A 24 -21.73 -33.04 -11.11
CA LEU A 24 -22.55 -31.96 -11.62
C LEU A 24 -23.68 -31.49 -10.67
N SER A 25 -23.87 -30.17 -10.61
CA SER A 25 -25.19 -29.56 -10.70
C SER A 25 -25.08 -28.31 -11.56
N HIS A 26 -25.73 -28.38 -12.73
CA HIS A 26 -25.74 -27.39 -13.79
C HIS A 26 -26.33 -26.07 -13.31
N ILE A 27 -25.64 -24.93 -13.53
CA ILE A 27 -26.37 -23.73 -13.99
C ILE A 27 -25.57 -22.61 -14.69
N TRP A 28 -24.23 -22.60 -14.76
CA TRP A 28 -23.53 -21.60 -15.60
C TRP A 28 -22.26 -22.17 -16.26
N ASP A 29 -22.29 -22.37 -17.57
CA ASP A 29 -21.13 -22.64 -18.43
C ASP A 29 -20.47 -21.32 -18.85
N THR A 30 -19.19 -21.13 -18.54
CA THR A 30 -18.28 -20.33 -19.37
C THR A 30 -16.90 -20.97 -19.27
N TRP A 31 -16.38 -21.42 -20.42
CA TRP A 31 -15.08 -22.07 -20.52
C TRP A 31 -14.01 -21.01 -20.80
N ALA A 32 -12.93 -21.01 -20.01
CA ALA A 32 -11.71 -20.30 -20.34
C ALA A 32 -10.55 -21.31 -20.28
N ILE A 33 -9.80 -21.43 -21.37
CA ILE A 33 -8.57 -22.22 -21.44
C ILE A 33 -7.42 -21.27 -21.04
N VAL A 34 -6.80 -21.49 -19.88
CA VAL A 34 -5.56 -20.80 -19.51
C VAL A 34 -4.38 -21.64 -20.02
N VAL A 35 -3.71 -21.14 -21.06
CA VAL A 35 -2.42 -21.67 -21.50
C VAL A 35 -1.32 -21.03 -20.66
N ALA A 36 -0.39 -21.85 -20.19
CA ALA A 36 0.71 -21.55 -19.26
C ALA A 36 1.31 -20.13 -19.38
N MET A 37 1.29 -19.38 -18.27
CA MET A 37 2.14 -18.21 -18.08
C MET A 37 3.47 -18.62 -17.43
N VAL A 38 4.57 -18.27 -18.08
CA VAL A 38 5.94 -18.47 -17.60
C VAL A 38 6.25 -17.37 -16.59
N ALA A 39 6.61 -17.77 -15.37
CA ALA A 39 7.03 -16.85 -14.31
C ALA A 39 8.40 -16.22 -14.64
N SER A 40 8.48 -14.90 -14.67
CA SER A 40 9.73 -14.14 -14.58
C SER A 40 10.27 -14.23 -13.15
N GLN A 41 11.21 -15.15 -12.93
CA GLN A 41 11.97 -15.23 -11.69
C GLN A 41 13.00 -14.10 -11.64
N LEU A 42 12.81 -13.10 -10.78
CA LEU A 42 13.90 -12.18 -10.41
C LEU A 42 13.93 -11.87 -8.91
N ARG A 43 14.88 -12.56 -8.25
CA ARG A 43 15.79 -12.13 -7.17
C ARG A 43 15.22 -11.55 -5.87
N MET A 44 14.87 -12.48 -4.99
CA MET A 44 14.81 -12.30 -3.54
C MET A 44 16.22 -12.08 -2.94
N THR A 45 16.40 -11.07 -2.08
CA THR A 45 17.37 -11.15 -0.98
C THR A 45 16.62 -11.43 0.31
N ALA A 46 16.40 -12.73 0.53
CA ALA A 46 15.66 -13.30 1.64
C ALA A 46 16.59 -13.65 2.80
N LYS A 47 16.81 -12.72 3.72
CA LYS A 47 17.28 -13.13 5.05
C LYS A 47 16.57 -12.33 6.14
N GLU A 48 15.56 -13.00 6.70
CA GLU A 48 15.07 -12.79 8.07
C GLU A 48 14.00 -11.71 8.31
N ALA A 49 13.04 -11.55 7.38
CA ALA A 49 11.75 -10.92 7.69
C ALA A 49 10.87 -11.93 8.48
N SER A 50 11.07 -11.92 9.79
CA SER A 50 10.57 -12.88 10.78
C SER A 50 9.05 -12.99 10.89
N ASN A 51 8.55 -14.18 10.56
CA ASN A 51 7.36 -14.93 11.03
C ASN A 51 6.38 -14.27 12.03
N SER A 52 5.22 -13.86 11.51
CA SER A 52 3.92 -14.50 11.72
C SER A 52 2.99 -13.98 10.61
N PHE A 53 2.23 -14.87 9.95
CA PHE A 53 1.41 -14.67 8.72
C PHE A 53 2.01 -15.15 7.37
N THR A 54 3.24 -15.65 7.31
CA THR A 54 3.92 -15.93 6.02
C THR A 54 3.66 -17.34 5.47
N GLU A 55 2.58 -17.53 4.69
CA GLU A 55 2.56 -18.53 3.58
C GLU A 55 1.47 -18.28 2.51
N ILE A 56 0.85 -17.10 2.48
CA ILE A 56 0.01 -16.67 1.35
C ILE A 56 0.78 -15.58 0.63
N ALA A 57 1.11 -15.79 -0.64
CA ALA A 57 1.57 -14.72 -1.52
C ALA A 57 0.39 -13.74 -1.66
N LEU A 58 0.38 -12.69 -0.84
CA LEU A 58 -0.59 -11.61 -0.98
C LEU A 58 -0.38 -10.94 -2.33
N ALA A 59 -1.46 -10.71 -3.07
CA ALA A 59 -1.40 -10.02 -4.34
C ALA A 59 -0.93 -8.59 -4.13
N THR A 60 -0.09 -8.09 -5.04
CA THR A 60 0.17 -6.66 -5.13
C THR A 60 -1.08 -5.98 -5.68
N ILE A 61 -1.56 -4.97 -4.97
CA ILE A 61 -2.67 -4.13 -5.45
C ILE A 61 -2.07 -3.05 -6.35
N HIS A 62 -2.59 -2.96 -7.56
CA HIS A 62 -2.46 -1.78 -8.41
C HIS A 62 -3.60 -0.85 -8.03
N VAL A 63 -3.26 0.37 -7.59
CA VAL A 63 -4.28 1.32 -7.12
C VAL A 63 -4.96 2.07 -8.26
N VAL A 64 -4.35 2.06 -9.44
CA VAL A 64 -4.81 2.79 -10.63
C VAL A 64 -5.99 2.08 -11.32
N ASP A 65 -6.92 2.86 -11.87
CA ASP A 65 -8.06 2.36 -12.64
C ASP A 65 -7.69 2.04 -14.10
N HIS A 66 -6.65 2.70 -14.60
CA HIS A 66 -6.23 2.62 -16.01
C HIS A 66 -4.75 2.31 -16.14
N ASP A 67 -4.42 1.37 -17.03
CA ASP A 67 -3.05 1.19 -17.53
C ASP A 67 -2.69 2.37 -18.44
N VAL A 68 -1.66 3.14 -18.10
CA VAL A 68 -1.25 4.27 -18.96
C VAL A 68 -0.27 3.81 -20.04
N PRO A 69 -0.58 4.02 -21.34
CA PRO A 69 0.24 3.49 -22.43
C PRO A 69 1.46 4.35 -22.81
N ASP A 70 1.66 5.55 -22.23
CA ASP A 70 2.79 6.43 -22.58
C ASP A 70 3.35 7.23 -21.39
N ALA A 71 4.55 6.84 -20.95
CA ALA A 71 5.31 7.48 -19.87
C ALA A 71 5.86 8.87 -20.23
N SER A 72 5.63 9.37 -21.45
CA SER A 72 6.16 10.64 -21.95
C SER A 72 5.23 11.85 -21.67
N ARG A 73 4.03 11.61 -21.16
CA ARG A 73 3.03 12.66 -20.89
C ARG A 73 3.29 13.29 -19.52
N ALA A 74 3.17 14.61 -19.43
CA ALA A 74 3.19 15.31 -18.15
C ALA A 74 1.95 14.92 -17.33
N ALA A 75 2.13 14.58 -16.05
CA ALA A 75 1.04 14.18 -15.18
C ALA A 75 -0.04 15.27 -15.08
N ASP A 76 -1.31 14.88 -15.25
CA ASP A 76 -2.45 15.78 -15.16
C ASP A 76 -3.06 15.71 -13.75
N MET A 77 -2.30 16.27 -12.80
CA MET A 77 -2.57 16.17 -11.37
C MET A 77 -3.72 17.08 -10.94
N VAL A 78 -4.77 16.47 -10.39
CA VAL A 78 -5.91 17.15 -9.76
C VAL A 78 -5.86 16.94 -8.25
N ARG A 79 -6.24 17.98 -7.50
CA ARG A 79 -6.32 17.97 -6.04
C ARG A 79 -7.77 17.79 -5.60
N LEU A 80 -8.01 16.78 -4.76
CA LEU A 80 -9.20 16.65 -3.92
C LEU A 80 -8.78 16.83 -2.46
N SER A 81 -9.30 17.87 -1.81
CA SER A 81 -9.04 18.10 -0.39
C SER A 81 -10.19 17.55 0.44
N THR A 82 -9.87 16.80 1.49
CA THR A 82 -10.87 16.52 2.52
C THR A 82 -11.15 17.80 3.29
N LEU A 83 -12.42 18.04 3.61
CA LEU A 83 -12.80 19.19 4.45
C LEU A 83 -12.06 19.16 5.78
N ASP A 84 -11.71 20.34 6.26
CA ASP A 84 -11.10 20.55 7.57
C ASP A 84 -11.99 19.92 8.64
N ASN A 85 -11.45 18.94 9.33
CA ASN A 85 -12.22 18.13 10.27
C ASN A 85 -11.59 18.20 11.67
N GLU A 86 -12.19 19.03 12.53
CA GLU A 86 -11.82 19.18 13.93
C GLU A 86 -11.89 17.85 14.68
N GLU A 87 -12.89 17.01 14.37
CA GLU A 87 -13.05 15.68 14.98
C GLU A 87 -11.92 14.74 14.53
N LEU A 88 -11.54 14.77 13.26
CA LEU A 88 -10.41 13.97 12.74
C LEU A 88 -9.10 14.39 13.40
N THR A 89 -8.92 15.70 13.59
CA THR A 89 -7.75 16.29 14.25
C THR A 89 -7.68 15.83 15.70
N ALA A 90 -8.78 15.98 16.45
CA ALA A 90 -8.86 15.60 17.85
C ALA A 90 -8.67 14.09 18.06
N GLU A 91 -9.24 13.27 17.18
CA GLU A 91 -9.06 11.82 17.21
C GLU A 91 -7.60 11.44 16.97
N LEU A 92 -6.97 12.00 15.94
CA LEU A 92 -5.57 11.71 15.62
C LEU A 92 -4.62 12.12 16.76
N ASP A 93 -4.85 13.29 17.37
CA ASP A 93 -4.07 13.76 18.52
C ASP A 93 -4.27 12.85 19.74
N GLY A 94 -5.53 12.56 20.09
CA GLY A 94 -5.86 11.69 21.21
C GLY A 94 -5.30 10.27 21.04
N ALA A 95 -5.36 9.72 19.83
CA ALA A 95 -4.85 8.41 19.50
C ALA A 95 -3.32 8.36 19.53
N SER A 96 -2.65 9.38 18.98
CA SER A 96 -1.18 9.49 19.02
C SER A 96 -0.68 9.50 20.47
N ASP A 97 -1.35 10.27 21.35
CA ASP A 97 -1.01 10.35 22.77
C ASP A 97 -1.31 9.05 23.52
N TRP A 98 -2.49 8.46 23.30
CA TRP A 98 -2.93 7.27 24.02
C TRP A 98 -2.20 5.99 23.61
N LEU A 99 -1.98 5.79 22.31
CA LEU A 99 -1.31 4.61 21.77
C LEU A 99 0.21 4.71 21.88
N GLY A 100 0.75 5.94 21.99
CA GLY A 100 2.19 6.20 21.86
C GLY A 100 2.71 5.90 20.45
N ALA A 101 1.82 5.86 19.46
CA ALA A 101 2.14 5.59 18.07
C ALA A 101 2.39 6.92 17.33
N PRO A 102 3.44 7.02 16.50
CA PRO A 102 3.67 8.22 15.72
C PRO A 102 2.52 8.51 14.74
N THR A 103 2.27 9.80 14.50
CA THR A 103 1.17 10.26 13.65
C THR A 103 1.21 9.70 12.23
N ASP A 104 2.39 9.62 11.61
CA ASP A 104 2.55 9.06 10.27
C ASP A 104 2.27 7.56 10.20
N GLU A 105 2.59 6.79 11.25
CA GLU A 105 2.21 5.37 11.36
C GLU A 105 0.69 5.20 11.46
N LEU A 106 0.01 6.05 12.23
CA LEU A 106 -1.45 6.05 12.35
C LEU A 106 -2.12 6.39 11.02
N LEU A 107 -1.64 7.43 10.33
CA LEU A 107 -2.14 7.86 9.03
C LEU A 107 -1.89 6.80 7.95
N LEU A 108 -0.72 6.17 7.92
CA LEU A 108 -0.38 5.13 6.95
C LEU A 108 -1.19 3.85 7.20
N ALA A 109 -1.45 3.48 8.46
CA ALA A 109 -2.34 2.38 8.80
C ALA A 109 -3.81 2.67 8.44
N ALA A 110 -4.27 3.91 8.62
CA ALA A 110 -5.58 4.35 8.14
C ALA A 110 -5.65 4.24 6.61
N LEU A 111 -4.63 4.71 5.88
CA LEU A 111 -4.57 4.56 4.42
C LEU A 111 -4.61 3.09 3.98
N ALA A 112 -3.89 2.20 4.68
CA ALA A 112 -3.92 0.76 4.39
C ALA A 112 -5.34 0.17 4.53
N ARG A 113 -6.08 0.59 5.57
CA ARG A 113 -7.49 0.22 5.76
C ARG A 113 -8.40 0.82 4.70
N THR A 114 -8.17 2.06 4.32
CA THR A 114 -8.90 2.75 3.25
C THR A 114 -8.79 1.98 1.95
N ILE A 115 -7.56 1.67 1.53
CA ILE A 115 -7.30 0.89 0.32
C ILE A 115 -7.95 -0.49 0.43
N ALA A 116 -7.83 -1.16 1.57
CA ALA A 116 -8.44 -2.49 1.77
C ALA A 116 -9.95 -2.50 1.56
N ARG A 117 -10.64 -1.43 1.98
CA ARG A 117 -12.10 -1.29 1.85
C ARG A 117 -12.54 -0.93 0.45
N THR A 118 -11.77 -0.08 -0.22
CA THR A 118 -12.15 0.48 -1.52
C THR A 118 -11.69 -0.41 -2.68
N LEU A 119 -10.46 -0.93 -2.61
CA LEU A 119 -9.78 -1.63 -3.71
C LEU A 119 -9.55 -3.12 -3.43
N GLY A 120 -9.72 -3.56 -2.18
CA GLY A 120 -9.54 -4.94 -1.75
C GLY A 120 -8.22 -5.20 -1.03
N GLU A 121 -8.01 -6.46 -0.62
CA GLU A 121 -6.91 -6.84 0.28
C GLU A 121 -5.64 -7.27 -0.49
N GLY A 122 -4.47 -6.95 0.07
CA GLY A 122 -3.18 -7.21 -0.58
C GLY A 122 -2.04 -6.36 -0.04
N ILE A 123 -0.95 -6.27 -0.80
CA ILE A 123 0.20 -5.39 -0.50
C ILE A 123 0.23 -4.23 -1.49
N VAL A 124 0.43 -3.02 -0.99
CA VAL A 124 0.71 -1.84 -1.81
C VAL A 124 2.12 -1.36 -1.48
N PRO A 125 3.04 -1.28 -2.46
CA PRO A 125 4.28 -0.54 -2.28
C PRO A 125 3.97 0.96 -2.22
N ILE A 126 4.42 1.64 -1.16
CA ILE A 126 4.19 3.07 -0.95
C ILE A 126 5.53 3.75 -0.71
N ASP A 127 5.79 4.82 -1.45
CA ASP A 127 6.94 5.68 -1.16
C ASP A 127 6.54 6.62 -0.02
N VAL A 128 7.35 6.71 1.03
CA VAL A 128 6.97 7.37 2.29
C VAL A 128 7.95 8.49 2.63
N ALA A 129 7.46 9.71 2.68
CA ALA A 129 8.13 10.84 3.32
C ALA A 129 7.40 11.21 4.61
N SER A 130 8.16 11.46 5.67
CA SER A 130 7.61 12.02 6.90
C SER A 130 8.64 12.84 7.65
N GLU A 131 8.25 13.41 8.79
CA GLU A 131 9.16 14.11 9.70
C GLU A 131 10.32 13.25 10.24
N ARG A 132 10.32 11.94 9.95
CA ARG A 132 11.41 11.00 10.30
C ARG A 132 12.70 11.23 9.53
N GLY A 133 12.65 11.94 8.40
CA GLY A 133 13.84 12.27 7.61
C GLY A 133 13.76 11.79 6.17
N SER A 134 14.66 10.88 5.78
CA SER A 134 14.84 10.43 4.40
C SER A 134 13.57 9.81 3.80
N LEU A 135 13.38 10.02 2.49
CA LEU A 135 12.34 9.35 1.70
C LEU A 135 12.60 7.84 1.68
N LEU A 136 11.61 7.06 2.10
CA LEU A 136 11.62 5.59 2.07
C LEU A 136 10.98 5.08 0.78
N ASP A 137 11.58 4.05 0.20
CA ASP A 137 11.25 3.52 -1.12
C ASP A 137 10.49 2.20 -1.01
N ALA A 138 9.37 2.12 -1.73
CA ALA A 138 8.50 0.96 -1.88
C ALA A 138 8.19 0.23 -0.57
N VAL A 139 7.81 0.97 0.48
CA VAL A 139 7.43 0.40 1.77
C VAL A 139 6.24 -0.55 1.55
N PRO A 140 6.37 -1.86 1.84
CA PRO A 140 5.31 -2.82 1.55
C PRO A 140 4.22 -2.73 2.62
N VAL A 141 3.14 -2.01 2.32
CA VAL A 141 2.03 -1.79 3.24
C VAL A 141 0.95 -2.83 3.02
N MET A 142 0.66 -3.61 4.06
CA MET A 142 -0.38 -4.62 4.04
C MET A 142 -1.76 -3.99 4.22
N CYS A 143 -2.56 -4.03 3.15
CA CYS A 143 -3.93 -3.54 3.11
C CYS A 143 -4.88 -4.69 3.40
N VAL A 144 -5.49 -4.68 4.58
CA VAL A 144 -6.41 -5.75 5.05
C VAL A 144 -7.61 -5.16 5.77
N THR A 145 -8.77 -5.80 5.66
CA THR A 145 -10.00 -5.34 6.34
C THR A 145 -10.05 -5.77 7.81
N ALA A 146 -10.93 -5.16 8.61
CA ALA A 146 -11.04 -5.45 10.04
C ALA A 146 -11.46 -6.89 10.33
N ALA A 147 -12.04 -7.58 9.33
CA ALA A 147 -12.34 -9.00 9.42
C ALA A 147 -11.07 -9.87 9.42
N GLN A 148 -9.96 -9.42 8.83
CA GLN A 148 -8.74 -10.21 8.67
C GLN A 148 -7.65 -9.89 9.70
N ALA A 149 -7.54 -8.64 10.13
CA ALA A 149 -6.54 -8.21 11.11
C ALA A 149 -7.11 -7.16 12.05
N SER A 150 -6.69 -7.20 13.32
CA SER A 150 -7.03 -6.15 14.28
C SER A 150 -6.32 -4.84 13.94
N ALA A 151 -6.83 -3.71 14.45
CA ALA A 151 -6.17 -2.41 14.29
C ALA A 151 -4.73 -2.42 14.86
N THR A 152 -4.53 -3.10 15.99
CA THR A 152 -3.21 -3.27 16.61
C THR A 152 -2.25 -4.05 15.70
N ASP A 153 -2.73 -5.08 15.01
CA ASP A 153 -1.90 -5.88 14.10
C ASP A 153 -1.53 -5.09 12.84
N VAL A 154 -2.45 -4.29 12.29
CA VAL A 154 -2.16 -3.41 11.15
C VAL A 154 -1.12 -2.35 11.54
N LEU A 155 -1.28 -1.67 12.69
CA LEU A 155 -0.30 -0.70 13.18
C LEU A 155 1.08 -1.32 13.40
N ARG A 156 1.13 -2.51 14.02
CA ARG A 156 2.39 -3.24 14.18
C ARG A 156 3.02 -3.62 12.85
N GLY A 157 2.21 -4.01 11.87
CA GLY A 157 2.65 -4.30 10.51
C GLY A 157 3.29 -3.08 9.85
N VAL A 158 2.63 -1.92 9.93
CA VAL A 158 3.15 -0.64 9.42
C VAL A 158 4.45 -0.25 10.13
N HIS A 159 4.49 -0.34 11.45
CA HIS A 159 5.69 -0.07 12.24
C HIS A 159 6.89 -0.89 11.77
N ASN A 160 6.70 -2.21 11.61
CA ASN A 160 7.74 -3.12 11.14
C ASN A 160 8.15 -2.83 9.69
N ALA A 161 7.21 -2.48 8.81
CA ALA A 161 7.48 -2.14 7.42
C ALA A 161 8.34 -0.88 7.33
N LEU A 162 8.00 0.18 8.07
CA LEU A 162 8.79 1.41 8.13
C LEU A 162 10.18 1.20 8.75
N ALA A 163 10.27 0.41 9.82
CA ALA A 163 11.54 0.12 10.49
C ALA A 163 12.51 -0.71 9.63
N SER A 164 11.98 -1.47 8.65
CA SER A 164 12.77 -2.29 7.72
C SER A 164 12.96 -1.66 6.35
N ALA A 165 12.30 -0.53 6.07
CA ALA A 165 12.38 0.16 4.80
C ALA A 165 13.78 0.75 4.56
N SER A 166 14.16 0.83 3.29
CA SER A 166 15.41 1.44 2.86
C SER A 166 15.18 2.87 2.39
N GLU A 167 16.19 3.72 2.59
CA GLU A 167 16.20 5.05 1.96
C GLU A 167 16.16 4.89 0.43
N ARG A 168 15.47 5.82 -0.22
CA ARG A 168 15.31 5.80 -1.66
C ARG A 168 16.65 5.86 -2.38
N THR A 169 16.91 4.83 -3.17
CA THR A 169 18.12 4.69 -3.98
C THR A 169 17.83 4.31 -5.43
N ASP A 170 16.63 3.81 -5.72
CA ASP A 170 16.20 3.41 -7.05
C ASP A 170 15.33 4.48 -7.74
N ASP A 171 15.31 4.39 -9.08
CA ASP A 171 14.53 5.26 -9.96
C ASP A 171 13.12 4.71 -10.23
N ALA A 172 12.84 3.47 -9.84
CA ALA A 172 11.49 2.90 -9.89
C ALA A 172 10.62 3.59 -8.83
N MET A 173 9.44 4.05 -9.23
CA MET A 173 8.53 4.80 -8.36
C MET A 173 7.32 3.94 -8.02
N SER A 174 6.89 3.97 -6.76
CA SER A 174 5.62 3.36 -6.37
C SER A 174 4.44 4.13 -6.98
N GLU A 175 3.30 3.46 -7.23
CA GLU A 175 2.09 4.15 -7.70
C GLU A 175 1.56 5.17 -6.68
N VAL A 176 1.82 4.91 -5.39
CA VAL A 176 1.36 5.71 -4.25
C VAL A 176 2.54 6.37 -3.56
N TYR A 177 2.38 7.64 -3.25
CA TYR A 177 3.27 8.40 -2.38
C TYR A 177 2.50 8.95 -1.18
N PHE A 178 3.03 8.70 0.00
CA PHE A 178 2.52 9.21 1.26
C PHE A 178 3.51 10.24 1.82
N ASN A 179 3.02 11.44 2.12
CA ASN A 179 3.84 12.50 2.68
C ASN A 179 3.17 13.15 3.90
N TYR A 180 3.71 12.87 5.09
CA TYR A 180 3.34 13.58 6.31
C TYR A 180 4.31 14.74 6.57
N LEU A 181 3.84 15.95 6.31
CA LEU A 181 4.63 17.18 6.31
C LEU A 181 4.72 17.84 7.70
N GLY A 182 3.94 17.38 8.68
CA GLY A 182 3.82 18.03 9.97
C GLY A 182 3.26 19.45 9.86
N GLN A 183 3.83 20.40 10.61
CA GLN A 183 3.35 21.79 10.63
C GLN A 183 3.75 22.56 9.37
N VAL A 184 2.76 23.05 8.64
CA VAL A 184 2.92 23.89 7.45
C VAL A 184 2.38 25.31 7.73
N PRO A 185 3.10 26.38 7.33
CA PRO A 185 2.57 27.74 7.40
C PRO A 185 1.39 27.94 6.44
N GLU A 186 0.36 28.68 6.85
CA GLU A 186 -0.82 28.96 6.02
C GLU A 186 -0.47 29.59 4.66
N SER A 187 0.59 30.40 4.60
CA SER A 187 1.09 31.00 3.35
C SER A 187 1.60 29.99 2.32
N SER A 188 1.82 28.75 2.73
CA SER A 188 2.33 27.65 1.90
C SER A 188 1.23 26.66 1.51
N VAL A 189 -0.03 26.93 1.84
CA VAL A 189 -1.20 26.10 1.52
C VAL A 189 -1.92 26.67 0.28
N PRO A 190 -2.33 25.83 -0.70
CA PRO A 190 -2.15 24.38 -0.75
C PRO A 190 -0.70 23.98 -0.97
N VAL A 191 -0.27 22.87 -0.35
CA VAL A 191 1.12 22.40 -0.50
C VAL A 191 1.29 21.83 -1.90
N PRO A 192 2.05 22.51 -2.80
CA PRO A 192 2.09 22.15 -4.20
C PRO A 192 2.81 20.84 -4.42
N VAL A 193 2.37 20.06 -5.40
CA VAL A 193 3.14 18.93 -5.91
C VAL A 193 4.53 19.42 -6.33
N GLN A 194 5.59 18.68 -5.98
CA GLN A 194 6.93 19.11 -6.43
C GLN A 194 6.95 18.99 -7.95
N GLU A 195 7.15 20.10 -8.66
CA GLU A 195 7.06 20.17 -10.12
C GLU A 195 8.25 19.51 -10.86
N THR A 196 9.11 18.76 -10.15
CA THR A 196 10.35 18.20 -10.71
C THR A 196 10.35 16.67 -10.61
N PRO A 197 10.22 15.91 -11.71
CA PRO A 197 9.29 16.05 -12.85
C PRO A 197 7.82 16.22 -12.39
N PRO A 198 6.78 16.30 -13.25
CA PRO A 198 5.41 16.61 -12.81
C PRO A 198 4.85 15.51 -11.90
N GLY A 199 4.70 15.79 -10.60
CA GLY A 199 4.58 14.72 -9.60
C GLY A 199 5.90 13.97 -9.52
N LEU A 200 6.26 13.41 -8.38
CA LEU A 200 7.49 12.62 -8.34
C LEU A 200 7.46 11.41 -9.32
N GLY A 201 6.34 11.16 -10.00
CA GLY A 201 6.10 10.05 -10.93
C GLY A 201 4.98 9.12 -10.42
N HIS A 202 4.42 9.44 -9.26
CA HIS A 202 3.34 8.69 -8.63
C HIS A 202 2.00 9.02 -9.27
N ALA A 203 1.15 8.01 -9.40
CA ALA A 203 -0.22 8.19 -9.87
C ALA A 203 -1.09 8.84 -8.79
N LEU A 204 -0.82 8.54 -7.51
CA LEU A 204 -1.54 9.04 -6.34
C LEU A 204 -0.57 9.56 -5.28
N GLU A 205 -0.76 10.79 -4.83
CA GLU A 205 -0.05 11.37 -3.68
C GLU A 205 -1.03 11.76 -2.56
N LEU A 206 -0.86 11.17 -1.38
CA LEU A 206 -1.53 11.58 -0.15
C LEU A 206 -0.62 12.52 0.64
N ARG A 207 -1.05 13.76 0.81
CA ARG A 207 -0.29 14.78 1.55
C ARG A 207 -1.05 15.19 2.78
N VAL A 208 -0.45 14.96 3.94
CA VAL A 208 -1.04 15.29 5.23
C VAL A 208 -0.19 16.35 5.92
N TYR A 209 -0.82 17.44 6.34
CA TYR A 209 -0.15 18.54 7.02
C TYR A 209 -1.07 19.16 8.08
N ARG A 210 -0.46 19.91 8.99
CA ARG A 210 -1.16 20.75 9.96
C ARG A 210 -1.02 22.22 9.59
N THR A 211 -2.13 22.94 9.50
CA THR A 211 -2.15 24.42 9.46
C THR A 211 -3.25 24.93 10.39
N GLN A 212 -2.99 26.06 11.06
CA GLN A 212 -3.92 26.63 12.05
C GLN A 212 -4.39 25.64 13.15
N GLY A 213 -3.58 24.61 13.44
CA GLY A 213 -3.90 23.58 14.43
C GLY A 213 -4.80 22.45 13.93
N LEU A 214 -5.25 22.49 12.67
CA LEU A 214 -6.07 21.46 12.05
C LEU A 214 -5.25 20.57 11.12
N VAL A 215 -5.62 19.29 11.05
CA VAL A 215 -5.08 18.34 10.08
C VAL A 215 -5.82 18.50 8.76
N HIS A 216 -5.07 18.61 7.67
CA HIS A 216 -5.57 18.65 6.31
C HIS A 216 -5.00 17.46 5.54
N VAL A 217 -5.84 16.86 4.70
CA VAL A 217 -5.48 15.75 3.83
C VAL A 217 -5.79 16.13 2.39
N ASP A 218 -4.75 16.22 1.58
CA ASP A 218 -4.85 16.50 0.16
C ASP A 218 -4.53 15.24 -0.65
N TRP A 219 -5.49 14.84 -1.48
CA TRP A 219 -5.37 13.75 -2.45
C TRP A 219 -5.04 14.36 -3.80
N TRP A 220 -3.79 14.20 -4.23
CA TRP A 220 -3.38 14.58 -5.58
C TRP A 220 -3.33 13.33 -6.44
N TYR A 221 -3.98 13.36 -7.59
CA TYR A 221 -4.01 12.19 -8.48
C TYR A 221 -3.92 12.59 -9.94
N ASP A 222 -3.24 11.78 -10.74
CA ASP A 222 -3.21 11.96 -12.19
C ASP A 222 -4.48 11.39 -12.80
N THR A 223 -5.27 12.25 -13.44
CA THR A 223 -6.54 11.88 -14.10
C THR A 223 -6.36 10.91 -15.27
N SER A 224 -5.12 10.67 -15.72
CA SER A 224 -4.79 9.64 -16.70
C SER A 224 -4.86 8.22 -16.13
N TYR A 225 -4.67 8.07 -14.81
CA TYR A 225 -4.63 6.78 -14.10
C TYR A 225 -5.93 6.49 -13.32
N PHE A 226 -6.72 7.51 -12.99
CA PHE A 226 -7.86 7.37 -12.07
C PHE A 226 -9.15 7.93 -12.63
N GLU A 227 -10.24 7.20 -12.36
CA GLU A 227 -11.58 7.78 -12.37
C GLU A 227 -11.76 8.64 -11.09
N PRO A 228 -12.33 9.86 -11.19
CA PRO A 228 -12.50 10.74 -10.03
C PRO A 228 -13.24 10.09 -8.86
N TYR A 229 -14.23 9.24 -9.16
CA TYR A 229 -15.03 8.55 -8.14
C TYR A 229 -14.20 7.62 -7.25
N THR A 230 -13.15 6.97 -7.79
CA THR A 230 -12.25 6.12 -7.00
C THR A 230 -11.55 6.95 -5.91
N ILE A 231 -11.07 8.14 -6.26
CA ILE A 231 -10.40 9.04 -5.31
C ILE A 231 -11.38 9.67 -4.33
N GLU A 232 -12.59 10.01 -4.77
CA GLU A 232 -13.67 10.44 -3.89
C GLU A 232 -13.99 9.38 -2.83
N GLU A 233 -14.13 8.12 -3.23
CA GLU A 233 -14.40 7.01 -2.31
C GLU A 233 -13.23 6.79 -1.34
N LEU A 234 -11.97 6.82 -1.80
CA LEU A 234 -10.80 6.74 -0.93
C LEU A 234 -10.80 7.89 0.11
N ALA A 235 -11.06 9.12 -0.34
CA ALA A 235 -11.11 10.30 0.53
C ALA A 235 -12.25 10.22 1.56
N GLU A 236 -13.40 9.67 1.19
CA GLU A 236 -14.54 9.45 2.10
C GLU A 236 -14.30 8.31 3.10
N GLN A 237 -13.59 7.26 2.69
CA GLN A 237 -13.27 6.13 3.55
C GLN A 237 -12.14 6.42 4.54
N PHE A 238 -11.23 7.34 4.21
CA PHE A 238 -10.05 7.61 5.03
C PHE A 238 -10.35 8.07 6.47
N PRO A 239 -11.20 9.09 6.70
CA PRO A 239 -11.59 9.46 8.06
C PRO A 239 -12.22 8.28 8.84
N ARG A 240 -13.08 7.50 8.18
CA ARG A 240 -13.77 6.35 8.81
C ARG A 240 -12.79 5.25 9.20
N ALA A 241 -11.81 4.98 8.34
CA ALA A 241 -10.74 4.04 8.61
C ALA A 241 -9.86 4.51 9.77
N LEU A 242 -9.55 5.81 9.86
CA LEU A 242 -8.80 6.36 10.98
C LEU A 242 -9.57 6.18 12.30
N TYR A 243 -10.83 6.63 12.39
CA TYR A 243 -11.63 6.49 13.61
C TYR A 243 -11.75 5.06 14.11
N GLU A 244 -11.99 4.11 13.20
CA GLU A 244 -12.07 2.69 13.58
C GLU A 244 -10.72 2.16 14.06
N MET A 245 -9.65 2.51 13.35
CA MET A 245 -8.28 2.12 13.73
C MET A 245 -7.89 2.64 15.11
N THR A 246 -8.17 3.91 15.40
CA THR A 246 -7.79 4.54 16.67
C THR A 246 -8.67 4.08 17.83
N THR A 247 -9.93 3.74 17.57
CA THR A 247 -10.84 3.19 18.59
C THR A 247 -10.47 1.76 18.99
N ASP A 248 -10.10 0.91 18.01
CA ASP A 248 -9.89 -0.53 18.24
C ASP A 248 -8.42 -0.90 18.53
N ALA A 249 -7.48 -0.01 18.23
CA ALA A 249 -6.07 -0.25 18.53
C ALA A 249 -5.82 -0.28 20.04
N LEU A 250 -4.80 -1.02 20.45
CA LEU A 250 -4.36 -1.09 21.84
C LEU A 250 -2.93 -0.52 21.95
N PRO A 251 -2.60 0.17 23.05
CA PRO A 251 -1.25 0.67 23.28
C PRO A 251 -0.25 -0.49 23.34
N ALA A 252 0.97 -0.22 22.87
CA ALA A 252 2.06 -1.18 23.03
C ALA A 252 2.30 -1.44 24.53
N VAL A 253 2.34 -2.72 24.93
CA VAL A 253 2.59 -3.17 26.31
C VAL A 253 4.08 -3.16 26.63
#